data_AF-A0A538IYY8-F1
#
_entry.id   AF-A0A538IYY8-F1
#
_cell.length_a   1.000
_cell.length_b   1.000
_cell.length_c   1.000
_cell.angle_alpha   90.00
_cell.angle_beta   90.00
_cell.angle_gamma   90.00
#
_symmetry.space_group_name_H-M   'P 1'
#
loop_
_entity.id
_entity.type
_entity.pdbx_description
1 polymer ?
#
loop_
_entity_poly.entity_id
_entity_poly.type
_entity_poly.pdbx_seq_one_letter_code
_entity_poly.pdbx_strand_id
1 'polypeptide(L)'
;MRRTLLTALACSAASCALAAPAQAGTVTELGDFKDVPFPPADCPGQPNTSDCQSIAQVSGFQVQVGKHSVPFKIRKPGYVIAFTLRMSKPNPDQVNFFKTTYGSTPEVRLDVIRQVGKSSAKEYKLLKQTQAFKLQSYFGSTQSYALHTPFRVHKDDIIALTVPTWLPAFAHSLPSDNAWRTSHTGSECAATTPPSAAQEKVGSTKVYGCFYRGARVLYSVTFVPDAQVTNTAAAR
;
A
#
# COMPACT_ATOMS: atom_id res chain seq x y z
N MET A 1 -32.92 46.35 -68.19
CA MET A 1 -32.27 46.74 -66.91
C MET A 1 -32.46 45.58 -65.92
N ARG A 2 -31.41 44.76 -65.77
CA ARG A 2 -30.63 44.51 -64.53
C ARG A 2 -31.25 43.50 -63.54
N ARG A 3 -30.65 42.30 -63.60
CA ARG A 3 -30.62 41.13 -62.71
C ARG A 3 -30.59 41.46 -61.21
N THR A 4 -31.15 40.59 -60.35
CA THR A 4 -30.34 39.70 -59.46
C THR A 4 -31.19 38.65 -58.71
N LEU A 5 -30.84 37.37 -58.90
CA LEU A 5 -31.00 36.27 -57.94
C LEU A 5 -29.90 36.40 -56.86
N LEU A 6 -30.16 36.05 -55.59
CA LEU A 6 -29.18 35.57 -54.59
C LEU A 6 -29.95 34.91 -53.42
N THR A 7 -30.05 33.57 -53.39
CA THR A 7 -29.26 32.61 -52.60
C THR A 7 -29.46 32.67 -51.07
N ALA A 8 -30.15 31.66 -50.55
CA ALA A 8 -30.23 31.32 -49.14
C ALA A 8 -28.85 30.86 -48.61
N LEU A 9 -28.33 31.54 -47.59
CA LEU A 9 -27.22 31.03 -46.78
C LEU A 9 -27.78 30.14 -45.66
N ALA A 10 -27.59 28.84 -45.80
CA ALA A 10 -27.66 27.90 -44.69
C ALA A 10 -26.38 28.04 -43.85
N CYS A 11 -26.48 28.65 -42.67
CA CYS A 11 -25.41 28.65 -41.68
C CYS A 11 -25.33 27.27 -41.02
N SER A 12 -24.44 26.42 -41.54
CA SER A 12 -24.02 25.19 -40.88
C SER A 12 -23.25 25.55 -39.60
N ALA A 13 -23.91 25.46 -38.45
CA ALA A 13 -23.25 25.53 -37.15
C ALA A 13 -22.38 24.27 -36.98
N ALA A 14 -21.09 24.40 -37.25
CA ALA A 14 -20.11 23.37 -36.94
C ALA A 14 -19.97 23.29 -35.41
N SER A 15 -20.69 22.37 -34.79
CA SER A 15 -20.50 21.98 -33.40
C SER A 15 -19.09 21.41 -33.23
N CYS A 16 -18.16 22.22 -32.74
CA CYS A 16 -16.90 21.74 -32.18
C CYS A 16 -17.23 20.88 -30.95
N ALA A 17 -17.32 19.56 -31.16
CA ALA A 17 -17.28 18.61 -30.07
C ALA A 17 -15.95 18.79 -29.35
N LEU A 18 -16.00 19.41 -28.17
CA LEU A 18 -14.88 19.45 -27.23
C LEU A 18 -14.48 18.00 -26.94
N ALA A 19 -13.38 17.54 -27.54
CA ALA A 19 -12.76 16.29 -27.18
C ALA A 19 -12.38 16.39 -25.71
N ALA A 20 -13.11 15.66 -24.85
CA ALA A 20 -12.75 15.53 -23.45
C ALA A 20 -11.30 15.02 -23.37
N PRO A 21 -10.45 15.58 -22.48
CA PRO A 21 -9.08 15.12 -22.36
C PRO A 21 -9.09 13.62 -22.08
N ALA A 22 -8.43 12.87 -22.96
CA ALA A 22 -8.19 11.45 -22.78
C ALA A 22 -7.51 11.26 -21.42
N GLN A 23 -8.22 10.65 -20.48
CA GLN A 23 -7.68 10.32 -19.17
C GLN A 23 -6.62 9.23 -19.35
N ALA A 24 -5.37 9.67 -19.52
CA ALA A 24 -4.20 8.82 -19.38
C ALA A 24 -4.29 8.08 -18.03
N GLY A 25 -3.85 6.82 -18.00
CA GLY A 25 -3.83 6.04 -16.76
C GLY A 25 -3.01 6.78 -15.69
N THR A 26 -3.69 7.48 -14.79
CA THR A 26 -3.02 8.29 -13.78
C THR A 26 -2.34 7.39 -12.76
N VAL A 27 -1.06 7.66 -12.51
CA VAL A 27 -0.32 7.08 -11.39
C VAL A 27 -1.14 7.28 -10.12
N THR A 28 -1.31 6.22 -9.34
CA THR A 28 -2.14 6.19 -8.14
C THR A 28 -1.27 5.79 -6.94
N GLU A 29 -1.33 6.58 -5.87
CA GLU A 29 -0.72 6.22 -4.59
C GLU A 29 -1.73 5.43 -3.74
N LEU A 30 -1.57 4.11 -3.67
CA LEU A 30 -2.42 3.28 -2.82
C LEU A 30 -2.06 3.51 -1.35
N GLY A 31 -3.08 3.65 -0.49
CA GLY A 31 -2.89 3.83 0.95
C GLY A 31 -2.57 5.26 1.39
N ASP A 32 -2.35 6.18 0.44
CA ASP A 32 -2.22 7.61 0.70
C ASP A 32 -3.52 8.34 0.31
N PHE A 33 -4.26 8.81 1.31
CA PHE A 33 -5.56 9.42 1.13
C PHE A 33 -5.56 10.84 1.67
N LYS A 34 -5.99 11.80 0.85
CA LYS A 34 -6.06 13.22 1.24
C LYS A 34 -6.97 13.48 2.44
N ASP A 35 -8.06 12.70 2.58
CA ASP A 35 -9.02 12.83 3.67
C ASP A 35 -8.57 12.10 4.95
N VAL A 36 -7.58 11.21 4.87
CA VAL A 36 -7.01 10.49 6.01
C VAL A 36 -5.48 10.39 5.86
N PRO A 37 -4.76 11.52 6.05
CA PRO A 37 -3.31 11.56 5.85
C PRO A 37 -2.58 10.61 6.81
N PHE A 38 -1.32 10.31 6.52
CA PHE A 38 -0.52 9.52 7.46
C PHE A 38 -0.44 10.23 8.83
N PRO A 39 -0.72 9.51 9.93
CA PRO A 39 -0.44 10.02 11.26
C PRO A 39 1.07 10.13 11.51
N PRO A 40 1.48 10.78 12.61
CA PRO A 40 2.84 10.65 13.13
C PRO A 40 3.18 9.18 13.39
N ALA A 41 4.44 8.83 13.17
CA ALA A 41 4.95 7.50 13.47
C ALA A 41 5.34 7.43 14.95
N ASP A 42 5.13 6.28 15.58
CA ASP A 42 5.02 6.19 17.02
C ASP A 42 6.34 6.40 17.78
N CYS A 43 7.47 5.81 17.34
CA CYS A 43 8.71 5.87 18.11
C CYS A 43 9.48 7.21 17.96
N PRO A 44 9.89 7.85 19.07
CA PRO A 44 10.23 7.24 20.35
C PRO A 44 9.10 7.13 21.39
N GLY A 45 7.84 7.30 21.01
CA GLY A 45 6.70 7.41 21.90
C GLY A 45 6.34 8.88 22.09
N GLN A 46 5.20 9.12 22.75
CA GLN A 46 4.88 10.47 23.23
C GLN A 46 5.86 10.84 24.37
N PRO A 47 6.11 12.13 24.63
CA PRO A 47 6.88 12.54 25.80
C PRO A 47 6.32 11.87 27.08
N ASN A 48 7.19 11.22 27.85
CA ASN A 48 6.86 10.49 29.09
C ASN A 48 6.00 9.21 28.92
N THR A 49 5.89 8.63 27.73
CA THR A 49 5.36 7.27 27.57
C THR A 49 6.41 6.34 26.96
N SER A 50 6.54 5.13 27.52
CA SER A 50 7.39 4.07 26.98
C SER A 50 6.72 3.29 25.84
N ASP A 51 5.60 3.79 25.32
CA ASP A 51 4.68 3.06 24.45
C ASP A 51 5.11 3.06 22.98
N CYS A 52 6.42 3.04 22.70
CA CYS A 52 6.94 2.90 21.34
C CYS A 52 6.66 1.49 20.81
N GLN A 53 5.86 1.42 19.75
CA GLN A 53 5.51 0.19 19.05
C GLN A 53 6.09 0.17 17.64
N SER A 54 6.65 -0.98 17.28
CA SER A 54 7.18 -1.28 15.95
C SER A 54 6.54 -2.55 15.43
N ILE A 55 6.45 -2.69 14.11
CA ILE A 55 6.08 -3.96 13.49
C ILE A 55 7.30 -4.87 13.58
N ALA A 56 7.11 -6.16 13.90
CA ALA A 56 8.21 -7.11 13.98
C ALA A 56 7.80 -8.50 13.50
N GLN A 57 8.72 -9.16 12.79
CA GLN A 57 8.71 -10.57 12.40
C GLN A 57 7.38 -11.07 11.82
N VAL A 58 6.75 -10.30 10.94
CA VAL A 58 5.39 -10.56 10.48
C VAL A 58 5.17 -10.04 9.05
N SER A 59 4.20 -10.63 8.36
CA SER A 59 3.64 -10.08 7.12
C SER A 59 2.26 -9.50 7.39
N GLY A 60 1.91 -8.38 6.75
CA GLY A 60 0.61 -7.76 6.98
C GLY A 60 0.24 -6.64 6.01
N PHE A 61 -1.03 -6.24 6.06
CA PHE A 61 -1.60 -5.17 5.24
C PHE A 61 -2.75 -4.46 5.97
N GLN A 62 -3.00 -3.20 5.61
CA GLN A 62 -4.20 -2.51 6.12
C GLN A 62 -5.46 -3.14 5.50
N VAL A 63 -6.42 -3.45 6.36
CA VAL A 63 -7.78 -3.83 5.95
C VAL A 63 -8.70 -2.61 5.91
N GLN A 64 -8.37 -1.54 6.63
CA GLN A 64 -9.16 -0.31 6.71
C GLN A 64 -8.28 0.89 7.07
N VAL A 65 -8.55 2.03 6.43
CA VAL A 65 -8.02 3.35 6.78
C VAL A 65 -9.17 4.35 6.67
N GLY A 66 -9.73 4.77 7.78
CA GLY A 66 -10.94 5.60 7.78
C GLY A 66 -12.09 4.90 7.05
N LYS A 67 -12.68 5.59 6.07
CA LYS A 67 -13.73 5.03 5.19
C LYS A 67 -13.20 4.09 4.09
N HIS A 68 -11.89 3.99 3.90
CA HIS A 68 -11.29 3.25 2.79
C HIS A 68 -11.07 1.78 3.17
N SER A 69 -11.86 0.88 2.56
CA SER A 69 -11.77 -0.57 2.78
C SER A 69 -10.74 -1.23 1.86
N VAL A 70 -9.87 -2.04 2.47
CA VAL A 70 -8.76 -2.78 1.84
C VAL A 70 -7.98 -1.88 0.87
N PRO A 71 -7.34 -0.82 1.39
CA PRO A 71 -6.79 0.27 0.57
C PRO A 71 -5.69 -0.17 -0.41
N PHE A 72 -5.04 -1.31 -0.15
CA PHE A 72 -3.97 -1.86 -0.99
C PHE A 72 -4.44 -2.96 -1.95
N LYS A 73 -5.77 -3.19 -2.06
CA LYS A 73 -6.30 -4.14 -3.04
C LYS A 73 -6.34 -3.54 -4.44
N ILE A 74 -5.70 -4.22 -5.37
CA ILE A 74 -5.65 -3.88 -6.78
C ILE A 74 -7.03 -4.04 -7.42
N ARG A 75 -7.55 -2.94 -7.99
CA ARG A 75 -8.90 -2.90 -8.59
C ARG A 75 -8.90 -3.15 -10.10
N LYS A 76 -7.78 -2.86 -10.76
CA LYS A 76 -7.51 -3.03 -12.20
C LYS A 76 -6.06 -3.48 -12.38
N PRO A 77 -5.73 -4.26 -13.42
CA PRO A 77 -4.36 -4.70 -13.65
C PRO A 77 -3.42 -3.52 -13.94
N GLY A 78 -2.14 -3.71 -13.65
CA GLY A 78 -1.12 -2.70 -13.82
C GLY A 78 0.20 -3.09 -13.17
N TYR A 79 1.03 -2.10 -12.84
CA TYR A 79 2.35 -2.29 -12.27
C TYR A 79 2.51 -1.54 -10.95
N VAL A 80 3.13 -2.19 -9.97
CA VAL A 80 3.70 -1.52 -8.81
C VAL A 80 5.16 -1.22 -9.11
N ILE A 81 5.56 0.04 -8.95
CA ILE A 81 6.90 0.53 -9.34
C ILE A 81 7.71 1.10 -8.17
N ALA A 82 7.04 1.55 -7.11
CA ALA A 82 7.68 2.03 -5.90
C ALA A 82 6.74 1.85 -4.69
N PHE A 83 7.31 1.98 -3.50
CA PHE A 83 6.55 2.12 -2.27
C PHE A 83 7.24 3.16 -1.37
N THR A 84 6.46 3.80 -0.51
CA THR A 84 6.95 4.81 0.43
C THR A 84 6.71 4.33 1.85
N LEU A 85 7.66 4.56 2.74
CA LEU A 85 7.55 4.30 4.17
C LEU A 85 7.73 5.60 4.95
N ARG A 86 6.80 5.89 5.88
CA ARG A 86 7.02 6.90 6.92
C ARG A 86 7.55 6.19 8.16
N MET A 87 8.85 6.35 8.40
CA MET A 87 9.53 5.74 9.54
C MET A 87 9.72 6.76 10.65
N SER A 88 9.51 6.28 11.87
CA SER A 88 9.81 6.99 13.09
C SER A 88 11.33 6.97 13.38
N LYS A 89 11.78 7.67 14.42
CA LYS A 89 13.20 7.71 14.86
C LYS A 89 13.30 7.18 16.29
N PRO A 90 13.37 5.85 16.47
CA PRO A 90 13.57 5.28 17.79
C PRO A 90 14.87 5.78 18.43
N ASN A 91 14.87 5.95 19.75
CA ASN A 91 16.08 6.30 20.50
C ASN A 91 17.04 5.09 20.62
N PRO A 92 18.29 5.27 21.08
CA PRO A 92 19.27 4.18 21.16
C PRO A 92 18.79 2.95 21.95
N ASP A 93 18.09 3.15 23.07
CA ASP A 93 17.60 2.06 23.91
C ASP A 93 16.51 1.24 23.21
N GLN A 94 15.60 1.92 22.50
CA GLN A 94 14.56 1.28 21.68
C GLN A 94 15.18 0.52 20.50
N VAL A 95 16.17 1.11 19.83
CA VAL A 95 16.92 0.41 18.78
C VAL A 95 17.58 -0.85 19.35
N ASN A 96 18.20 -0.76 20.53
CA ASN A 96 18.84 -1.90 21.17
C ASN A 96 17.84 -3.00 21.56
N PHE A 97 16.67 -2.61 22.08
CA PHE A 97 15.57 -3.53 22.36
C PHE A 97 15.13 -4.27 21.10
N PHE A 98 14.80 -3.56 20.01
CA PHE A 98 14.34 -4.23 18.79
C PHE A 98 15.43 -5.09 18.15
N LYS A 99 16.69 -4.66 18.19
CA LYS A 99 17.82 -5.43 17.68
C LYS A 99 18.01 -6.75 18.42
N THR A 100 17.95 -6.71 19.74
CA THR A 100 18.14 -7.90 20.59
C THR A 100 16.93 -8.83 20.53
N THR A 101 15.72 -8.30 20.40
CA THR A 101 14.48 -9.10 20.45
C THR A 101 14.08 -9.67 19.08
N TYR A 102 14.23 -8.90 17.99
CA TYR A 102 13.64 -9.25 16.68
C TYR A 102 14.64 -9.36 15.53
N GLY A 103 15.90 -8.97 15.76
CA GLY A 103 16.98 -9.09 14.78
C GLY A 103 17.76 -7.79 14.56
N SER A 104 19.06 -7.92 14.32
CA SER A 104 20.02 -6.80 14.34
C SER A 104 19.87 -5.79 13.20
N THR A 105 19.33 -6.22 12.05
CA THR A 105 19.18 -5.37 10.85
C THR A 105 17.69 -5.14 10.59
N PRO A 106 17.17 -3.90 10.71
CA PRO A 106 15.78 -3.59 10.40
C PRO A 106 15.53 -3.69 8.89
N GLU A 107 14.61 -4.58 8.51
CA GLU A 107 14.35 -4.96 7.13
C GLU A 107 12.86 -5.05 6.81
N VAL A 108 12.53 -4.73 5.56
CA VAL A 108 11.19 -4.87 5.00
C VAL A 108 11.28 -5.37 3.56
N ARG A 109 10.26 -6.10 3.13
CA ARG A 109 10.01 -6.48 1.75
C ARG A 109 8.61 -6.04 1.36
N LEU A 110 8.44 -5.65 0.10
CA LEU A 110 7.14 -5.41 -0.49
C LEU A 110 6.62 -6.70 -1.13
N ASP A 111 5.37 -7.04 -0.83
CA ASP A 111 4.75 -8.29 -1.26
C ASP A 111 3.55 -8.03 -2.15
N VAL A 112 3.33 -8.98 -3.07
CA VAL A 112 2.04 -9.17 -3.72
C VAL A 112 1.46 -10.47 -3.18
N ILE A 113 0.35 -10.38 -2.47
CA ILE A 113 -0.38 -11.54 -1.94
C ILE A 113 -1.76 -11.65 -2.57
N ARG A 114 -2.33 -12.85 -2.56
CA ARG A 114 -3.69 -13.11 -3.02
C ARG A 114 -4.41 -13.99 -2.03
N GLN A 115 -5.64 -13.60 -1.69
CA GLN A 115 -6.48 -14.45 -0.85
C GLN A 115 -6.84 -15.73 -1.62
N VAL A 116 -6.69 -16.88 -0.97
CA VAL A 116 -7.01 -18.19 -1.51
C VAL A 116 -8.02 -18.91 -0.62
N GLY A 117 -8.73 -19.88 -1.19
CA GLY A 117 -9.74 -20.64 -0.46
C GLY A 117 -10.96 -19.80 -0.05
N LYS A 118 -11.62 -20.23 1.03
CA LYS A 118 -12.80 -19.53 1.57
C LYS A 118 -12.38 -18.23 2.26
N SER A 119 -13.17 -17.18 2.07
CA SER A 119 -12.90 -15.87 2.70
C SER A 119 -12.82 -15.93 4.23
N SER A 120 -13.46 -16.90 4.88
CA SER A 120 -13.39 -17.13 6.33
C SER A 120 -12.04 -17.66 6.81
N ALA A 121 -11.30 -18.40 5.96
CA ALA A 121 -10.02 -19.02 6.32
C ALA A 121 -8.88 -17.99 6.44
N LYS A 122 -9.03 -16.80 5.83
CA LYS A 122 -8.01 -15.74 5.82
C LYS A 122 -6.64 -16.24 5.33
N GLU A 123 -6.65 -17.14 4.37
CA GLU A 123 -5.43 -17.68 3.76
C GLU A 123 -5.00 -16.82 2.58
N TYR A 124 -3.70 -16.52 2.53
CA TYR A 124 -3.13 -15.74 1.45
C TYR A 124 -1.87 -16.42 0.91
N LYS A 125 -1.81 -16.50 -0.42
CA LYS A 125 -0.64 -16.97 -1.16
C LYS A 125 0.28 -15.80 -1.47
N LEU A 126 1.56 -15.95 -1.17
CA LEU A 126 2.59 -14.99 -1.57
C LEU A 126 2.93 -15.20 -3.05
N LEU A 127 2.61 -14.23 -3.90
CA LEU A 127 2.82 -14.31 -5.35
C LEU A 127 4.16 -13.73 -5.79
N LYS A 128 4.53 -12.58 -5.21
CA LYS A 128 5.78 -11.86 -5.50
C LYS A 128 6.29 -11.21 -4.23
N GLN A 129 7.61 -11.06 -4.12
CA GLN A 129 8.27 -10.42 -3.00
C GLN A 129 9.56 -9.75 -3.49
N THR A 130 9.87 -8.57 -2.98
CA THR A 130 11.14 -7.89 -3.31
C THR A 130 12.31 -8.50 -2.53
N GLN A 131 13.53 -8.11 -2.87
CA GLN A 131 14.64 -8.20 -1.93
C GLN A 131 14.35 -7.40 -0.65
N ALA A 132 15.09 -7.70 0.43
CA ALA A 132 15.02 -6.93 1.67
C ALA A 132 15.62 -5.53 1.49
N PHE A 133 14.88 -4.51 1.92
CA PHE A 133 15.37 -3.14 2.03
C PHE A 133 15.82 -2.91 3.47
N LYS A 134 17.08 -2.48 3.64
CA LYS A 134 17.65 -2.10 4.94
C LYS A 134 17.25 -0.67 5.28
N LEU A 135 16.77 -0.48 6.51
CA LEU A 135 16.02 0.74 6.86
C LEU A 135 16.76 1.72 7.77
N GLN A 136 17.79 1.26 8.48
CA GLN A 136 18.38 2.00 9.60
C GLN A 136 18.84 3.41 9.21
N SER A 137 19.41 3.59 8.00
CA SER A 137 19.89 4.89 7.52
C SER A 137 18.79 5.91 7.23
N TYR A 138 17.52 5.50 7.25
CA TYR A 138 16.37 6.32 6.86
C TYR A 138 15.40 6.57 8.03
N PHE A 139 15.76 6.19 9.26
CA PHE A 139 14.92 6.43 10.43
C PHE A 139 14.68 7.93 10.66
N GLY A 140 13.43 8.27 11.00
CA GLY A 140 12.97 9.65 11.15
C GLY A 140 12.59 10.36 9.86
N SER A 141 12.48 9.63 8.74
CA SER A 141 12.14 10.19 7.44
C SER A 141 10.95 9.49 6.78
N THR A 142 10.41 10.13 5.75
CA THR A 142 9.48 9.48 4.81
C THR A 142 10.25 9.20 3.53
N GLN A 143 10.53 7.92 3.26
CA GLN A 143 11.43 7.50 2.19
C GLN A 143 10.69 6.64 1.15
N SER A 144 10.89 6.97 -0.12
CA SER A 144 10.43 6.15 -1.25
C SER A 144 11.52 5.19 -1.72
N TYR A 145 11.11 3.98 -2.06
CA TYR A 145 11.95 2.90 -2.56
C TYR A 145 11.42 2.46 -3.93
N ALA A 146 12.21 2.70 -4.97
CA ALA A 146 11.91 2.18 -6.30
C ALA A 146 12.16 0.67 -6.36
N LEU A 147 11.27 -0.06 -7.03
CA LEU A 147 11.47 -1.47 -7.31
C LEU A 147 12.49 -1.61 -8.45
N HIS A 148 13.47 -2.50 -8.27
CA HIS A 148 14.41 -2.83 -9.35
C HIS A 148 13.68 -3.40 -10.57
N THR A 149 12.70 -4.29 -10.31
CA THR A 149 11.81 -4.84 -11.33
C THR A 149 10.36 -4.53 -10.95
N PRO A 150 9.61 -3.78 -11.76
CA PRO A 150 8.19 -3.54 -11.53
C PRO A 150 7.39 -4.84 -11.36
N PHE A 151 6.50 -4.86 -10.37
CA PHE A 151 5.61 -5.99 -10.18
C PHE A 151 4.35 -5.82 -11.02
N ARG A 152 4.19 -6.66 -12.05
CA ARG A 152 2.88 -6.84 -12.68
C ARG A 152 1.88 -7.38 -11.64
N VAL A 153 0.76 -6.70 -11.48
CA VAL A 153 -0.30 -7.06 -10.54
C VAL A 153 -1.63 -7.13 -11.28
N HIS A 154 -2.52 -7.96 -10.74
CA HIS A 154 -3.83 -8.22 -11.31
C HIS A 154 -4.93 -7.84 -10.31
N LYS A 155 -6.16 -7.76 -10.82
CA LYS A 155 -7.33 -7.55 -9.97
C LYS A 155 -7.34 -8.54 -8.80
N ASP A 156 -7.69 -8.01 -7.62
CA ASP A 156 -7.78 -8.69 -6.33
C ASP A 156 -6.45 -9.18 -5.72
N ASP A 157 -5.31 -8.86 -6.35
CA ASP A 157 -4.04 -8.84 -5.63
C ASP A 157 -4.08 -7.78 -4.52
N ILE A 158 -3.36 -8.04 -3.44
CA ILE A 158 -3.19 -7.11 -2.32
C ILE A 158 -1.70 -6.85 -2.18
N ILE A 159 -1.34 -5.58 -2.07
CA ILE A 159 0.03 -5.20 -1.73
C ILE A 159 0.16 -5.23 -0.22
N ALA A 160 1.18 -5.92 0.28
CA ALA A 160 1.45 -6.11 1.69
C ALA A 160 2.93 -5.86 1.99
N LEU A 161 3.29 -5.84 3.26
CA LEU A 161 4.68 -5.81 3.70
C LEU A 161 5.01 -7.12 4.42
N THR A 162 6.21 -7.64 4.19
CA THR A 162 6.87 -8.62 5.06
C THR A 162 7.99 -7.92 5.82
N VAL A 163 7.99 -8.06 7.13
CA VAL A 163 9.00 -7.53 8.04
C VAL A 163 9.71 -8.72 8.68
N PRO A 164 10.86 -9.19 8.15
CA PRO A 164 11.58 -10.34 8.71
C PRO A 164 12.14 -10.07 10.11
N THR A 165 12.49 -8.82 10.39
CA THR A 165 13.05 -8.38 11.68
C THR A 165 12.13 -7.38 12.36
N TRP A 166 12.33 -6.09 12.15
CA TRP A 166 11.48 -5.02 12.70
C TRP A 166 11.47 -3.77 11.79
N LEU A 167 10.37 -3.04 11.86
CA LEU A 167 10.06 -1.88 11.02
C LEU A 167 9.36 -0.79 11.86
N PRO A 168 10.00 0.36 12.13
CA PRO A 168 9.43 1.43 12.94
C PRO A 168 8.53 2.38 12.10
N ALA A 169 7.70 1.82 11.22
CA ALA A 169 6.74 2.52 10.36
C ALA A 169 5.30 2.20 10.77
N PHE A 170 4.97 2.54 12.01
CA PHE A 170 3.72 2.16 12.66
C PHE A 170 3.15 3.33 13.47
N ALA A 171 1.83 3.35 13.59
CA ALA A 171 1.10 4.25 14.47
C ALA A 171 -0.03 3.46 15.16
N HIS A 172 -0.22 3.70 16.46
CA HIS A 172 -1.30 3.15 17.26
C HIS A 172 -2.13 4.25 17.92
N SER A 173 -3.07 3.88 18.79
CA SER A 173 -4.01 4.82 19.44
C SER A 173 -4.83 5.66 18.45
N LEU A 174 -5.09 5.09 17.27
CA LEU A 174 -5.91 5.70 16.22
C LEU A 174 -7.39 5.34 16.40
N PRO A 175 -8.32 6.03 15.70
CA PRO A 175 -9.71 5.61 15.65
C PRO A 175 -9.86 4.17 15.11
N SER A 176 -10.91 3.48 15.53
CA SER A 176 -11.13 2.04 15.29
C SER A 176 -11.37 1.68 13.81
N ASP A 177 -11.54 2.69 12.96
CA ASP A 177 -11.60 2.61 11.49
C ASP A 177 -10.20 2.53 10.83
N ASN A 178 -9.14 2.50 11.63
CA ASN A 178 -7.81 2.08 11.21
C ASN A 178 -7.61 0.64 11.64
N ALA A 179 -7.48 -0.27 10.69
CA ALA A 179 -7.35 -1.69 11.00
C ALA A 179 -6.38 -2.40 10.06
N TRP A 180 -5.71 -3.42 10.58
CA TRP A 180 -4.72 -4.19 9.86
C TRP A 180 -4.74 -5.64 10.26
N ARG A 181 -4.24 -6.48 9.35
CA ARG A 181 -4.26 -7.94 9.49
C ARG A 181 -2.87 -8.49 9.25
N THR A 182 -2.50 -9.50 10.04
CA THR A 182 -1.13 -10.03 10.04
C THR A 182 -1.09 -11.55 10.02
N SER A 183 0.05 -12.11 9.61
CA SER A 183 0.29 -13.54 9.39
C SER A 183 0.46 -14.38 10.66
N HIS A 184 0.32 -13.77 11.84
CA HIS A 184 0.20 -14.50 13.10
C HIS A 184 -1.10 -15.30 13.16
N THR A 185 -1.07 -16.42 13.87
CA THR A 185 -2.28 -17.20 14.14
C THR A 185 -3.18 -16.45 15.12
N GLY A 186 -4.49 -16.76 15.15
CA GLY A 186 -5.44 -16.04 16.01
C GLY A 186 -5.08 -16.08 17.51
N SER A 187 -4.42 -17.16 17.96
CA SER A 187 -3.94 -17.31 19.34
C SER A 187 -2.71 -16.44 19.67
N GLU A 188 -1.98 -15.96 18.65
CA GLU A 188 -0.73 -15.20 18.82
C GLU A 188 -0.96 -13.69 18.94
N CYS A 189 -2.19 -13.21 18.72
CA CYS A 189 -2.44 -11.76 18.61
C CYS A 189 -2.23 -10.98 19.90
N ALA A 190 -2.33 -11.65 21.05
CA ALA A 190 -2.14 -11.06 22.37
C ALA A 190 -0.82 -11.51 23.03
N ALA A 191 0.03 -12.26 22.32
CA ALA A 191 1.32 -12.67 22.84
C ALA A 191 2.27 -11.46 22.89
N THR A 192 3.01 -11.32 24.00
CA THR A 192 4.00 -10.24 24.16
C THR A 192 5.16 -10.37 23.18
N THR A 193 5.59 -11.61 22.92
CA THR A 193 6.66 -11.96 21.97
C THR A 193 6.22 -13.17 21.16
N PRO A 194 5.34 -12.99 20.15
CA PRO A 194 4.90 -14.09 19.32
C PRO A 194 6.08 -14.65 18.50
N PRO A 195 6.07 -15.93 18.13
CA PRO A 195 7.06 -16.48 17.21
C PRO A 195 6.98 -15.76 15.86
N SER A 196 8.10 -15.70 15.13
CA SER A 196 8.12 -15.09 13.80
C SER A 196 7.04 -15.69 12.89
N ALA A 197 6.23 -14.80 12.33
CA ALA A 197 5.20 -15.14 11.37
C ALA A 197 5.45 -14.53 9.99
N ALA A 198 6.63 -13.95 9.71
CA ALA A 198 6.99 -13.48 8.39
C ALA A 198 6.78 -14.57 7.31
N GLN A 199 6.17 -14.20 6.18
CA GLN A 199 5.94 -15.06 5.03
C GLN A 199 7.01 -14.74 3.96
N GLU A 200 8.09 -15.50 3.95
CA GLU A 200 9.26 -15.18 3.12
C GLU A 200 9.41 -16.05 1.87
N LYS A 201 8.68 -17.18 1.80
CA LYS A 201 8.77 -18.11 0.67
C LYS A 201 7.72 -17.78 -0.38
N VAL A 202 8.13 -17.24 -1.52
CA VAL A 202 7.24 -17.04 -2.68
C VAL A 202 6.59 -18.37 -3.06
N GLY A 203 5.28 -18.32 -3.35
CA GLY A 203 4.44 -19.49 -3.64
C GLY A 203 3.84 -20.16 -2.40
N SER A 204 4.31 -19.86 -1.19
CA SER A 204 3.71 -20.36 0.04
C SER A 204 2.33 -19.76 0.31
N THR A 205 1.52 -20.47 1.07
CA THR A 205 0.24 -19.99 1.61
C THR A 205 0.36 -19.88 3.13
N LYS A 206 -0.19 -18.82 3.71
CA LYS A 206 -0.22 -18.60 5.16
C LYS A 206 -1.55 -18.00 5.60
N VAL A 207 -1.99 -18.37 6.80
CA VAL A 207 -3.15 -17.74 7.45
C VAL A 207 -2.73 -16.39 8.00
N TYR A 208 -3.53 -15.37 7.73
CA TYR A 208 -3.41 -14.08 8.38
C TYR A 208 -4.49 -13.96 9.44
N GLY A 209 -4.24 -14.53 10.62
CA GLY A 209 -5.23 -14.72 11.68
C GLY A 209 -5.50 -13.44 12.45
N CYS A 210 -4.44 -12.72 12.82
CA CYS A 210 -4.57 -11.55 13.66
C CYS A 210 -5.18 -10.36 12.96
N PHE A 211 -6.02 -9.64 13.70
CA PHE A 211 -6.74 -8.47 13.25
C PHE A 211 -6.74 -7.43 14.35
N TYR A 212 -6.15 -6.28 14.08
CA TYR A 212 -6.00 -5.21 15.05
C TYR A 212 -6.75 -3.98 14.56
N ARG A 213 -7.38 -3.25 15.49
CA ARG A 213 -8.00 -1.95 15.26
C ARG A 213 -7.25 -0.87 16.02
N GLY A 214 -7.43 0.38 15.61
CA GLY A 214 -6.77 1.54 16.19
C GLY A 214 -5.29 1.66 15.81
N ALA A 215 -4.88 1.04 14.71
CA ALA A 215 -3.49 1.02 14.28
C ALA A 215 -3.33 1.05 12.75
N ARG A 216 -2.22 1.67 12.30
CA ARG A 216 -1.90 1.84 10.88
C ARG A 216 -0.42 1.56 10.61
N VAL A 217 -0.18 0.66 9.65
CA VAL A 217 1.13 0.51 9.00
C VAL A 217 1.35 1.68 8.03
N LEU A 218 2.47 2.38 8.16
CA LEU A 218 2.70 3.67 7.51
C LEU A 218 3.45 3.50 6.18
N TYR A 219 2.74 2.99 5.18
CA TYR A 219 3.25 2.84 3.83
C TYR A 219 2.25 3.26 2.75
N SER A 220 2.77 3.72 1.60
CA SER A 220 2.00 3.90 0.36
C SER A 220 2.64 3.10 -0.78
N VAL A 221 1.90 2.90 -1.87
CA VAL A 221 2.38 2.16 -3.03
C VAL A 221 2.09 2.93 -4.31
N THR A 222 3.12 3.20 -5.09
CA THR A 222 3.02 3.82 -6.42
C THR A 222 2.58 2.77 -7.44
N PHE A 223 1.33 2.88 -7.86
CA PHE A 223 0.68 1.98 -8.80
C PHE A 223 0.38 2.68 -10.14
N VAL A 224 0.73 2.02 -11.24
CA VAL A 224 0.48 2.49 -12.61
C VAL A 224 -0.49 1.51 -13.27
N PRO A 225 -1.75 1.90 -13.56
CA PRO A 225 -2.69 1.01 -14.23
C PRO A 225 -2.29 0.76 -15.69
N ASP A 226 -2.70 -0.40 -16.23
CA ASP A 226 -2.56 -0.67 -17.66
C ASP A 226 -3.24 0.42 -18.49
N ALA A 227 -2.58 0.80 -19.59
CA ALA A 227 -3.09 1.80 -20.52
C ALA A 227 -4.47 1.40 -21.05
N GLN A 228 -5.39 2.36 -21.07
CA GLN A 228 -6.70 2.19 -21.68
C GLN A 228 -6.67 2.72 -23.11
N VAL A 229 -7.42 2.09 -24.01
CA VAL A 229 -7.57 2.62 -25.38
C VAL A 229 -8.33 3.93 -25.29
N THR A 230 -7.67 5.03 -25.64
CA THR A 230 -8.25 6.39 -25.58
C THR A 230 -8.70 6.89 -26.95
N ASN A 231 -8.23 6.27 -28.05
CA ASN A 231 -8.67 6.57 -29.41
C ASN A 231 -9.39 5.37 -30.02
N THR A 232 -10.71 5.28 -29.78
CA THR A 232 -11.54 4.19 -30.29
C THR A 232 -11.70 4.23 -31.83
N ALA A 233 -11.46 5.38 -32.47
CA ALA A 233 -11.58 5.54 -33.93
C ALA A 233 -10.38 4.96 -34.70
N ALA A 234 -9.20 4.86 -34.08
CA ALA A 234 -8.02 4.23 -34.67
C ALA A 234 -7.88 2.73 -34.37
N ALA A 235 -8.81 2.17 -33.60
CA ALA A 235 -8.81 0.76 -33.18
C ALA A 235 -9.77 -0.13 -34.00
N ARG A 236 -10.42 0.44 -35.03
CA ARG A 236 -11.26 -0.27 -36.00
C ARG A 236 -10.56 -0.37 -37.35
#